data_AF-A0A7W9WVY9-F1
#
_entry.id   AF-A0A7W9WVY9-F1
#
_cell.length_a   1.000
_cell.length_b   1.000
_cell.length_c   1.000
_cell.angle_alpha   90.00
_cell.angle_beta   90.00
_cell.angle_gamma   90.00
#
_symmetry.space_group_name_H-M   'P 1'
#
loop_
_entity.id
_entity.type
_entity.pdbx_description
1 polymer ?
#
loop_
_entity_poly.entity_id
_entity_poly.type
_entity_poly.pdbx_seq_one_letter_code
_entity_poly.pdbx_strand_id
1 'polypeptide(L)'
;MQVSDKDALQVEHATLEIAIREHLNKAFCDLPRDLAERVDRQFTALVAGLMWDRLTPIERLHAAKRFDELTQHQMQLKRQSDDKKAEGRYTLEEAAEAIATSGESVDVIQEKLCASTGRGELATYEPGKRARLVHAAGSPVRWYYEEAYWDDLNGWLEEHETRIPYRFPSPSPKANSANTVRLSENQREEIRRRATAGERQQDLADEFAVSRQYVNKLVNEAKENEQPRNSVFHRRPR
;
A
#
# COMPACT_ATOMS: atom_id res chain seq x y z
N MET A 1 -18.26 -1.58 36.49
CA MET A 1 -18.35 -1.79 35.04
C MET A 1 -17.18 -1.07 34.40
N GLN A 2 -16.10 -1.79 34.11
CA GLN A 2 -15.00 -1.27 33.31
C GLN A 2 -15.40 -1.46 31.85
N VAL A 3 -15.70 -0.35 31.17
CA VAL A 3 -15.82 -0.34 29.71
C VAL A 3 -14.41 -0.61 29.17
N SER A 4 -14.29 -1.63 28.32
CA SER A 4 -13.01 -2.14 27.83
C SER A 4 -12.38 -1.13 26.86
N ASP A 5 -11.07 -0.87 26.95
CA ASP A 5 -10.32 0.00 26.02
C ASP A 5 -10.45 -0.42 24.54
N LYS A 6 -10.90 -1.66 24.29
CA LYS A 6 -11.28 -2.13 22.94
C LYS A 6 -12.53 -1.46 22.37
N ASP A 7 -13.46 -1.04 23.21
CA ASP A 7 -14.66 -0.32 22.78
C ASP A 7 -14.34 1.15 22.47
N ALA A 8 -13.37 1.76 23.16
CA ALA A 8 -12.91 3.12 22.88
C ALA A 8 -12.20 3.24 21.52
N LEU A 9 -11.47 2.20 21.10
CA LEU A 9 -10.81 2.13 19.78
C LEU A 9 -11.75 1.76 18.62
N GLN A 10 -12.94 1.21 18.89
CA GLN A 10 -13.94 0.96 17.83
C GLN A 10 -14.75 2.21 17.46
N VAL A 11 -14.86 3.20 18.36
CA VAL A 11 -15.64 4.42 18.12
C VAL A 11 -14.92 5.42 17.19
N GLU A 12 -13.59 5.33 17.06
CA GLU A 12 -12.80 6.23 16.19
C GLU A 12 -13.00 6.01 14.68
N HIS A 13 -13.67 4.94 14.25
CA HIS A 13 -13.87 4.63 12.82
C HIS A 13 -15.33 4.58 12.37
N ALA A 14 -16.29 4.99 13.20
CA ALA A 14 -17.65 5.20 12.70
C ALA A 14 -17.65 6.35 11.69
N THR A 15 -18.17 6.09 10.48
CA THR A 15 -18.33 7.12 9.44
C THR A 15 -19.13 8.31 9.98
N LEU A 16 -18.93 9.50 9.43
CA LEU A 16 -19.66 10.67 9.93
C LEU A 16 -21.17 10.45 9.80
N GLU A 17 -21.63 9.82 8.72
CA GLU A 17 -23.02 9.41 8.53
C GLU A 17 -23.55 8.62 9.74
N ILE A 18 -22.83 7.58 10.18
CA ILE A 18 -23.26 6.73 11.29
C ILE A 18 -23.29 7.55 12.58
N ALA A 19 -22.25 8.35 12.82
CA ALA A 19 -22.09 9.13 14.04
C ALA A 19 -23.17 10.21 14.21
N ILE A 20 -23.64 10.83 13.11
CA ILE A 20 -24.65 11.91 13.21
C ILE A 20 -26.10 11.41 13.20
N ARG A 21 -26.36 10.14 12.89
CA ARG A 21 -27.71 9.63 12.61
C ARG A 21 -28.68 9.82 13.77
N GLU A 22 -28.21 9.70 15.01
CA GLU A 22 -29.01 9.92 16.24
C GLU A 22 -29.12 11.40 16.65
N HIS A 23 -28.38 12.28 15.95
CA HIS A 23 -28.25 13.69 16.29
C HIS A 23 -28.78 14.64 15.20
N LEU A 24 -29.38 14.11 14.13
CA LEU A 24 -29.84 14.90 12.99
C LEU A 24 -30.84 16.00 13.36
N ASN A 25 -31.58 15.85 14.46
CA ASN A 25 -32.57 16.83 14.94
C ASN A 25 -32.04 17.78 16.03
N LYS A 26 -30.79 17.62 16.48
CA LYS A 26 -30.21 18.42 17.56
C LYS A 26 -29.55 19.69 17.02
N ALA A 27 -29.56 20.77 17.80
CA ALA A 27 -28.74 21.93 17.48
C ALA A 27 -27.25 21.57 17.60
N PHE A 28 -26.38 22.34 16.95
CA PHE A 28 -24.93 22.09 16.99
C PHE A 28 -24.38 22.09 18.42
N CYS A 29 -24.87 22.99 19.27
CA CYS A 29 -24.47 23.08 20.68
C CYS A 29 -24.89 21.89 21.55
N ASP A 30 -25.84 21.09 21.08
CA ASP A 30 -26.36 19.91 21.79
C ASP A 30 -25.70 18.59 21.31
N LEU A 31 -24.76 18.69 20.37
CA LEU A 31 -23.97 17.54 19.93
C LEU A 31 -22.95 17.14 21.00
N PRO A 32 -22.62 15.84 21.12
CA PRO A 32 -21.42 15.41 21.83
C PRO A 32 -20.20 16.20 21.36
N ARG A 33 -19.32 16.60 22.28
CA ARG A 33 -18.20 17.51 21.97
C ARG A 33 -17.32 16.99 20.84
N ASP A 34 -16.99 15.71 20.88
CA ASP A 34 -16.21 15.00 19.86
C ASP A 34 -16.92 15.02 18.48
N LEU A 35 -18.23 14.80 18.46
CA LEU A 35 -19.02 14.88 17.24
C LEU A 35 -19.12 16.32 16.72
N ALA A 36 -19.30 17.30 17.59
CA ALA A 36 -19.33 18.71 17.24
C ALA A 36 -18.00 19.15 16.59
N GLU A 37 -16.86 18.77 17.20
CA GLU A 37 -15.52 19.07 16.65
C GLU A 37 -15.30 18.38 15.29
N ARG A 38 -15.79 17.15 15.11
CA ARG A 38 -15.74 16.45 13.81
C ARG A 38 -16.59 17.16 12.76
N VAL A 39 -17.85 17.48 13.09
CA VAL A 39 -18.76 18.19 12.20
C VAL A 39 -18.18 19.56 11.83
N ASP A 40 -17.67 20.33 12.78
CA ASP A 40 -17.08 21.65 12.55
C ASP A 40 -15.89 21.58 11.58
N ARG A 41 -14.94 20.69 11.85
CA ARG A 41 -13.76 20.48 11.00
C ARG A 41 -14.13 20.08 9.57
N GLN A 42 -15.13 19.21 9.43
CA GLN A 42 -15.48 18.59 8.16
C GLN A 42 -16.43 19.45 7.32
N PHE A 43 -17.39 20.15 7.95
CA PHE A 43 -18.34 21.02 7.25
C PHE A 43 -17.71 22.36 6.88
N THR A 44 -16.84 22.92 7.73
CA THR A 44 -16.13 24.17 7.42
C THR A 44 -15.21 24.03 6.19
N ALA A 45 -14.64 22.84 5.97
CA ALA A 45 -13.75 22.58 4.85
C ALA A 45 -14.47 22.49 3.48
N LEU A 46 -15.73 22.06 3.46
CA LEU A 46 -16.47 21.76 2.23
C LEU A 46 -17.52 22.82 1.88
N VAL A 47 -18.05 23.49 2.90
CA VAL A 47 -19.14 24.44 2.73
C VAL A 47 -18.81 25.70 3.48
N ALA A 48 -18.05 26.58 2.84
CA ALA A 48 -17.78 27.92 3.33
C ALA A 48 -19.12 28.64 3.65
N GLY A 49 -19.60 28.51 4.88
CA GLY A 49 -20.76 29.24 5.42
C GLY A 49 -22.07 28.47 5.73
N LEU A 50 -22.18 27.15 5.57
CA LEU A 50 -23.38 26.43 6.07
C LEU A 50 -23.19 26.04 7.54
N MET A 51 -23.77 26.85 8.43
CA MET A 51 -23.92 26.51 9.84
C MET A 51 -24.82 25.27 9.94
N TRP A 52 -24.38 24.22 10.64
CA TRP A 52 -25.13 22.99 10.91
C TRP A 52 -26.62 23.23 11.23
N ASP A 53 -26.90 24.28 12.00
CA ASP A 53 -28.25 24.72 12.41
C ASP A 53 -29.14 25.24 11.29
N ARG A 54 -28.59 25.54 10.11
CA ARG A 54 -29.33 25.96 8.91
C ARG A 54 -29.75 24.80 8.03
N LEU A 55 -29.18 23.61 8.24
CA LEU A 55 -29.50 22.42 7.47
C LEU A 55 -30.66 21.68 8.13
N THR A 56 -31.60 21.20 7.31
CA THR A 56 -32.60 20.23 7.72
C THR A 56 -31.93 18.89 8.09
N PRO A 57 -32.59 18.03 8.89
CA PRO A 57 -32.08 16.70 9.22
C PRO A 57 -31.65 15.86 8.00
N ILE A 58 -32.38 15.96 6.88
CA ILE A 58 -32.07 15.24 5.64
C ILE A 58 -30.81 15.83 4.97
N GLU A 59 -30.70 17.16 4.90
CA GLU A 59 -29.52 17.81 4.32
C GLU A 59 -28.26 17.54 5.15
N ARG A 60 -28.37 17.49 6.48
CA ARG A 60 -27.26 17.08 7.38
C ARG A 60 -26.78 15.67 7.04
N LEU A 61 -27.72 14.73 6.88
CA LEU A 61 -27.40 13.36 6.52
C LEU A 61 -26.73 13.26 5.14
N HIS A 62 -27.23 13.98 4.13
CA HIS A 62 -26.63 14.01 2.79
C HIS A 62 -25.23 14.63 2.80
N ALA A 63 -25.03 15.72 3.55
CA ALA A 63 -23.72 16.36 3.68
C ALA A 63 -22.70 15.41 4.33
N ALA A 64 -23.09 14.67 5.37
CA ALA A 64 -22.22 13.69 6.00
C ALA A 64 -21.87 12.51 5.08
N LYS A 65 -22.86 11.98 4.34
CA LYS A 65 -22.62 10.94 3.33
C LYS A 65 -21.59 11.38 2.29
N ARG A 66 -21.79 12.57 1.73
CA ARG A 66 -20.86 13.15 0.75
C ARG A 66 -19.46 13.33 1.33
N PHE A 67 -19.35 13.68 2.60
CA PHE A 67 -18.07 13.79 3.28
C PHE A 67 -17.36 12.43 3.38
N ASP A 68 -18.09 11.39 3.81
CA ASP A 68 -17.55 10.04 3.91
C ASP A 68 -17.09 9.52 2.54
N GLU A 69 -17.89 9.75 1.48
CA GLU A 69 -17.55 9.39 0.11
C GLU A 69 -16.27 10.09 -0.38
N LEU A 70 -16.15 11.41 -0.15
CA LEU A 70 -14.96 12.17 -0.52
C LEU A 70 -13.72 11.70 0.23
N THR A 71 -13.86 11.41 1.53
CA THR A 71 -12.78 10.90 2.36
C THR A 71 -12.32 9.53 1.88
N GLN A 72 -13.25 8.62 1.60
CA GLN A 72 -12.95 7.30 1.06
C GLN A 72 -12.26 7.41 -0.31
N HIS A 73 -12.74 8.29 -1.18
CA HIS A 73 -12.13 8.53 -2.48
C HIS A 73 -10.69 9.06 -2.35
N GLN A 74 -10.44 10.02 -1.45
CA GLN A 74 -9.09 10.52 -1.17
C GLN A 74 -8.17 9.42 -0.61
N MET A 75 -8.67 8.59 0.32
CA MET A 75 -7.91 7.45 0.84
C MET A 75 -7.58 6.45 -0.26
N GLN A 76 -8.51 6.18 -1.17
CA GLN A 76 -8.27 5.29 -2.31
C GLN A 76 -7.22 5.86 -3.26
N LEU A 77 -7.29 7.15 -3.62
CA LEU A 77 -6.29 7.82 -4.44
C LEU A 77 -4.91 7.80 -3.79
N LYS A 78 -4.85 8.07 -2.48
CA LYS A 78 -3.60 7.99 -1.72
C LYS A 78 -3.02 6.58 -1.75
N ARG A 79 -3.84 5.55 -1.50
CA ARG A 79 -3.42 4.16 -1.57
C ARG A 79 -2.90 3.78 -2.96
N GLN A 80 -3.57 4.21 -4.01
CA GLN A 80 -3.11 3.99 -5.39
C GLN A 80 -1.76 4.69 -5.65
N SER A 81 -1.57 5.91 -5.14
CA SER A 81 -0.28 6.63 -5.23
C SER A 81 0.82 5.91 -4.45
N ASP A 82 0.52 5.43 -3.25
CA ASP A 82 1.47 4.70 -2.40
C ASP A 82 1.85 3.35 -3.03
N ASP A 83 0.88 2.58 -3.54
CA ASP A 83 1.09 1.31 -4.24
C ASP A 83 1.94 1.53 -5.52
N LYS A 84 1.65 2.60 -6.28
CA LYS A 84 2.43 3.00 -7.46
C LYS A 84 3.88 3.30 -7.11
N LYS A 85 4.12 4.12 -6.06
CA LYS A 85 5.46 4.45 -5.58
C LYS A 85 6.19 3.23 -5.02
N ALA A 86 5.49 2.31 -4.35
CA ALA A 86 6.04 1.06 -3.86
C ALA A 86 6.52 0.13 -4.99
N GLU A 87 5.91 0.21 -6.17
CA GLU A 87 6.37 -0.45 -7.40
C GLU A 87 7.47 0.32 -8.13
N GLY A 88 7.85 1.50 -7.63
CA GLY A 88 8.86 2.37 -8.23
C GLY A 88 8.35 3.04 -9.50
N ARG A 89 7.05 3.30 -9.62
CA ARG A 89 6.44 4.01 -10.75
C ARG A 89 6.17 5.46 -10.36
N TYR A 90 6.45 6.39 -11.26
CA TYR A 90 6.26 7.83 -11.06
C TYR A 90 5.73 8.45 -12.34
N THR A 91 4.76 9.37 -12.25
CA THR A 91 4.46 10.25 -13.39
C THR A 91 5.65 11.20 -13.62
N LEU A 92 5.75 11.82 -14.81
CA LEU A 92 6.83 12.78 -15.07
C LEU A 92 6.74 14.00 -14.15
N GLU A 93 5.52 14.43 -13.79
CA GLU A 93 5.31 15.47 -12.77
C GLU A 93 5.79 15.03 -11.39
N GLU A 94 5.36 13.87 -10.90
CA GLU A 94 5.81 13.37 -9.59
C GLU A 94 7.33 13.17 -9.56
N ALA A 95 7.93 12.75 -10.67
CA ALA A 95 9.36 12.64 -10.81
C ALA A 95 10.05 14.01 -10.75
N ALA A 96 9.52 15.01 -11.44
CA ALA A 96 10.04 16.38 -11.41
C ALA A 96 9.95 16.99 -10.01
N GLU A 97 8.82 16.84 -9.32
CA GLU A 97 8.64 17.27 -7.93
C GLU A 97 9.65 16.59 -6.99
N ALA A 98 9.85 15.28 -7.16
CA ALA A 98 10.78 14.52 -6.35
C ALA A 98 12.22 14.97 -6.56
N ILE A 99 12.63 15.21 -7.81
CA ILE A 99 13.98 15.70 -8.15
C ILE A 99 14.18 17.14 -7.63
N ALA A 100 13.16 18.00 -7.74
CA ALA A 100 13.21 19.40 -7.29
C ALA A 100 13.48 19.56 -5.79
N THR A 101 13.27 18.52 -4.98
CA THR A 101 13.71 18.51 -3.56
C THR A 101 15.21 18.72 -3.38
N SER A 102 16.01 18.50 -4.44
CA SER A 102 17.46 18.78 -4.45
C SER A 102 17.82 20.26 -4.69
N GLY A 103 16.85 21.14 -4.91
CA GLY A 103 17.04 22.58 -5.12
C GLY A 103 16.83 23.04 -6.57
N GLU A 104 16.49 22.13 -7.48
CA GLU A 104 16.15 22.44 -8.87
C GLU A 104 14.70 22.95 -9.00
N SER A 105 14.42 23.68 -10.09
CA SER A 105 13.05 24.12 -10.41
C SER A 105 12.23 22.96 -10.99
N VAL A 106 11.02 22.74 -10.46
CA VAL A 106 10.08 21.71 -10.94
C VAL A 106 9.81 21.86 -12.44
N ASP A 107 9.50 23.08 -12.90
CA ASP A 107 9.18 23.34 -14.31
C ASP A 107 10.33 22.97 -15.25
N VAL A 108 11.57 23.29 -14.84
CA VAL A 108 12.78 22.98 -15.62
C VAL A 108 13.01 21.48 -15.71
N ILE A 109 12.87 20.74 -14.60
CA ILE A 109 13.02 19.29 -14.62
C ILE A 109 11.91 18.62 -15.43
N GLN A 110 10.68 19.08 -15.28
CA GLN A 110 9.54 18.56 -16.03
C GLN A 110 9.73 18.76 -17.55
N GLU A 111 10.17 19.96 -17.97
CA GLU A 111 10.46 20.24 -19.38
C GLU A 111 11.53 19.28 -19.93
N LYS A 112 12.62 19.07 -19.17
CA LYS A 112 13.69 18.14 -19.55
C LYS A 112 13.20 16.70 -19.67
N LEU A 113 12.44 16.21 -18.69
CA LEU A 113 11.87 14.86 -18.71
C LEU A 113 10.96 14.68 -19.93
N CYS A 114 10.03 15.61 -20.18
CA CYS A 114 9.15 15.59 -21.35
C CYS A 114 9.95 15.59 -22.67
N ALA A 115 10.98 16.43 -22.76
CA ALA A 115 11.80 16.53 -23.96
C ALA A 115 12.59 15.25 -24.22
N SER A 116 13.17 14.64 -23.18
CA SER A 116 13.88 13.35 -23.29
C SER A 116 12.94 12.19 -23.61
N THR A 117 11.72 12.17 -23.06
CA THR A 117 10.68 11.21 -23.46
C THR A 117 10.32 11.38 -24.94
N GLY A 118 10.10 12.61 -25.39
CA GLY A 118 9.78 12.91 -26.79
C GLY A 118 10.87 12.51 -27.79
N ARG A 119 12.15 12.52 -27.35
CA ARG A 119 13.30 12.04 -28.13
C ARG A 119 13.55 10.53 -27.99
N GLY A 120 12.84 9.85 -27.08
CA GLY A 120 13.02 8.43 -26.81
C GLY A 120 14.25 8.10 -25.96
N GLU A 121 14.83 9.08 -25.28
CA GLU A 121 15.96 8.91 -24.34
C GLU A 121 15.47 8.39 -22.98
N LEU A 122 14.29 8.85 -22.53
CA LEU A 122 13.63 8.36 -21.33
C LEU A 122 12.48 7.43 -21.72
N ALA A 123 12.45 6.21 -21.18
CA ALA A 123 11.35 5.29 -21.38
C ALA A 123 10.14 5.70 -20.51
N THR A 124 8.97 5.80 -21.14
CA THR A 124 7.69 6.01 -20.45
C THR A 124 6.68 4.93 -20.82
N TYR A 125 5.64 4.82 -20.00
CA TYR A 125 4.68 3.73 -19.99
C TYR A 125 3.28 4.27 -19.70
N GLU A 126 2.25 3.55 -20.16
CA GLU A 126 0.89 3.79 -19.68
C GLU A 126 0.76 3.39 -18.20
N PRO A 127 -0.15 4.03 -17.44
CA PRO A 127 -0.38 3.70 -16.05
C PRO A 127 -0.55 2.19 -15.80
N GLY A 128 0.34 1.66 -14.95
CA GLY A 128 0.32 0.25 -14.55
C GLY A 128 0.76 -0.75 -15.62
N LYS A 129 1.28 -0.29 -16.76
CA LYS A 129 1.81 -1.16 -17.83
C LYS A 129 3.33 -1.13 -17.86
N ARG A 130 3.91 -2.17 -18.48
CA ARG A 130 5.35 -2.27 -18.79
C ARG A 130 5.64 -2.19 -20.29
N ALA A 131 4.61 -2.03 -21.11
CA ALA A 131 4.79 -1.79 -22.54
C ALA A 131 5.21 -0.33 -22.73
N ARG A 132 6.43 -0.14 -23.26
CA ARG A 132 6.99 1.18 -23.52
C ARG A 132 6.10 1.93 -24.52
N LEU A 133 5.81 3.19 -24.22
CA LEU A 133 5.15 4.10 -25.13
C LEU A 133 6.14 4.56 -26.21
N VAL A 134 5.66 4.59 -27.45
CA VAL A 134 6.42 5.13 -28.59
C VAL A 134 5.67 6.35 -29.09
N HIS A 135 6.32 7.50 -29.00
CA HIS A 135 5.76 8.76 -29.48
C HIS A 135 5.98 8.86 -30.99
N ALA A 136 4.89 9.01 -31.74
CA ALA A 136 4.98 9.45 -33.12
C ALA A 136 5.48 10.90 -33.18
N ALA A 137 6.11 11.28 -34.30
CA ALA A 137 6.57 12.65 -34.51
C ALA A 137 5.40 13.64 -34.31
N GLY A 138 5.56 14.56 -33.36
CA GLY A 138 4.56 15.58 -33.04
C GLY A 138 3.50 15.17 -32.01
N SER A 139 3.50 13.94 -31.50
CA SER A 139 2.62 13.55 -30.40
C SER A 139 3.10 14.16 -29.08
N PRO A 140 2.26 14.92 -28.34
CA PRO A 140 2.66 15.52 -27.07
C PRO A 140 2.82 14.46 -25.99
N VAL A 141 3.86 14.61 -25.17
CA VAL A 141 4.07 13.82 -23.95
C VAL A 141 3.12 14.31 -22.86
N ARG A 142 2.38 13.39 -22.23
CA ARG A 142 1.39 13.69 -21.19
C ARG A 142 2.01 13.53 -19.81
N TRP A 143 2.67 14.57 -19.32
CA TRP A 143 3.45 14.54 -18.07
C TRP A 143 2.68 14.09 -16.83
N TYR A 144 1.37 14.34 -16.75
CA TYR A 144 0.51 13.94 -15.64
C TYR A 144 -0.03 12.50 -15.73
N TYR A 145 0.18 11.83 -16.87
CA TYR A 145 -0.42 10.52 -17.16
C TYR A 145 0.62 9.44 -17.44
N GLU A 146 1.68 9.79 -18.15
CA GLU A 146 2.74 8.84 -18.49
C GLU A 146 3.63 8.56 -17.29
N GLU A 147 3.91 7.29 -17.07
CA GLU A 147 4.75 6.82 -15.96
C GLU A 147 6.15 6.44 -16.45
N ALA A 148 7.17 6.68 -15.63
CA ALA A 148 8.51 6.13 -15.79
C ALA A 148 8.83 5.26 -14.56
N TYR A 149 9.63 4.20 -14.76
CA TYR A 149 10.12 3.40 -13.63
C TYR A 149 11.35 4.06 -13.00
N TRP A 150 11.54 3.81 -11.71
CA TRP A 150 12.62 4.35 -10.88
C TRP A 150 14.02 4.10 -11.47
N ASP A 151 14.23 2.95 -12.13
CA ASP A 151 15.49 2.55 -12.75
C ASP A 151 15.74 3.31 -14.06
N ASP A 152 14.71 3.48 -14.90
CA ASP A 152 14.80 4.33 -16.09
C ASP A 152 15.10 5.79 -15.72
N LEU A 153 14.44 6.32 -14.68
CA LEU A 153 14.67 7.67 -14.18
C LEU A 153 16.10 7.84 -13.62
N ASN A 154 16.58 6.87 -12.83
CA ASN A 154 17.93 6.91 -12.29
C ASN A 154 18.99 6.81 -13.41
N GLY A 155 18.77 5.94 -14.40
CA GLY A 155 19.65 5.84 -15.57
C GLY A 155 19.70 7.15 -16.35
N TRP A 156 18.54 7.79 -16.57
CA TRP A 156 18.48 9.10 -17.22
C TRP A 156 19.22 10.17 -16.42
N LEU A 157 19.05 10.22 -15.09
CA LEU A 157 19.76 11.17 -14.22
C LEU A 157 21.28 10.95 -14.26
N GLU A 158 21.74 9.70 -14.31
CA GLU A 158 23.16 9.37 -14.41
C GLU A 158 23.79 9.80 -15.73
N GLU A 159 23.05 9.67 -16.83
CA GLU A 159 23.55 10.03 -18.16
C GLU A 159 23.45 11.53 -18.46
N HIS A 160 22.35 12.18 -18.06
CA HIS A 160 22.00 13.54 -18.49
C HIS A 160 22.16 14.60 -17.40
N GLU A 161 22.00 14.23 -16.12
CA GLU A 161 21.92 15.18 -15.01
C GLU A 161 22.83 14.79 -13.84
N THR A 162 24.10 14.52 -14.15
CA THR A 162 25.13 14.07 -13.17
C THR A 162 25.31 14.98 -11.94
N ARG A 163 24.92 16.26 -12.03
CA ARG A 163 24.99 17.23 -10.94
C ARG A 163 23.90 17.07 -9.90
N ILE A 164 22.79 16.43 -10.25
CA ILE A 164 21.65 16.22 -9.37
C ILE A 164 21.94 14.99 -8.49
N PRO A 165 22.05 15.15 -7.15
CA PRO A 165 22.38 14.04 -6.25
C PRO A 165 21.18 13.13 -5.95
N TYR A 166 19.95 13.59 -6.24
CA TYR A 166 18.73 12.84 -5.96
C TYR A 166 18.69 11.52 -6.75
N ARG A 167 18.25 10.44 -6.11
CA ARG A 167 17.99 9.15 -6.77
C ARG A 167 16.67 8.58 -6.28
N PHE A 168 15.89 8.05 -7.22
CA PHE A 168 14.63 7.38 -6.89
C PHE A 168 14.92 6.10 -6.12
N PRO A 169 14.20 5.86 -5.01
CA PRO A 169 14.43 4.66 -4.22
C PRO A 169 14.07 3.43 -5.05
N SER A 170 14.96 2.43 -5.01
CA SER A 170 14.62 1.12 -5.55
C SER A 170 13.39 0.59 -4.80
N PRO A 171 12.34 0.12 -5.50
CA PRO A 171 11.22 -0.53 -4.87
C PRO A 171 11.81 -1.72 -4.11
N SER A 172 11.68 -1.70 -2.79
CA SER A 172 12.15 -2.81 -1.98
C SER A 172 11.56 -4.09 -2.57
N PRO A 173 12.33 -5.16 -2.77
CA PRO A 173 11.77 -6.47 -3.10
C PRO A 173 10.96 -6.98 -1.90
N LYS A 174 9.75 -6.47 -1.71
CA LYS A 174 8.77 -6.82 -0.68
C LYS A 174 7.39 -6.53 -1.31
N ALA A 175 6.48 -7.47 -1.55
CA ALA A 175 6.11 -8.62 -0.71
C ALA A 175 5.44 -9.77 -1.49
N ASN A 176 5.92 -10.17 -2.68
CA ASN A 176 5.46 -11.42 -3.31
C ASN A 176 6.11 -12.69 -2.71
N SER A 177 6.86 -12.55 -1.62
CA SER A 177 7.47 -13.68 -0.89
C SER A 177 7.80 -13.30 0.56
N ALA A 178 6.79 -13.07 1.41
CA ALA A 178 6.84 -13.40 2.85
C ALA A 178 5.56 -12.96 3.59
N ASN A 179 4.44 -13.67 3.38
CA ASN A 179 3.69 -14.15 4.54
C ASN A 179 4.18 -15.55 4.92
N THR A 180 5.46 -15.83 4.67
CA THR A 180 6.18 -16.84 5.40
C THR A 180 6.50 -16.18 6.72
N VAL A 181 5.64 -16.37 7.71
CA VAL A 181 6.05 -16.30 9.11
C VAL A 181 7.36 -17.09 9.16
N ARG A 182 8.50 -16.41 9.22
CA ARG A 182 9.80 -17.08 9.38
C ARG A 182 9.78 -17.58 10.81
N LEU A 183 9.17 -18.75 11.00
CA LEU A 183 9.21 -19.46 12.26
C LEU A 183 10.67 -19.56 12.68
N SER A 184 10.95 -19.09 13.90
CA SER A 184 12.23 -19.26 14.55
C SER A 184 12.59 -20.75 14.62
N GLU A 185 13.88 -21.08 14.74
CA GLU A 185 14.29 -22.48 14.83
C GLU A 185 13.61 -23.19 16.01
N ASN A 186 13.40 -22.49 17.12
CA ASN A 186 12.63 -22.99 18.26
C ASN A 186 11.18 -23.33 17.90
N GLN A 187 10.51 -22.50 17.10
CA GLN A 187 9.14 -22.77 16.65
C GLN A 187 9.09 -23.94 15.64
N ARG A 188 10.11 -24.07 14.78
CA ARG A 188 10.20 -25.21 13.86
C ARG A 188 10.40 -26.52 14.61
N GLU A 189 11.26 -26.51 15.62
CA GLU A 189 11.50 -27.68 16.47
C GLU A 189 10.26 -28.05 17.28
N GLU A 190 9.55 -27.05 17.80
CA GLU A 190 8.28 -27.27 18.49
C GLU A 190 7.23 -27.92 17.58
N ILE A 191 7.12 -27.44 16.33
CA ILE A 191 6.23 -28.04 15.31
C ILE A 191 6.66 -29.47 15.01
N ARG A 192 7.96 -29.76 14.84
CA ARG A 192 8.48 -31.13 14.59
C ARG A 192 8.14 -32.05 15.76
N ARG A 193 8.38 -31.61 16.99
CA ARG A 193 8.10 -32.37 18.22
C ARG A 193 6.62 -32.70 18.36
N ARG A 194 5.73 -31.71 18.18
CA ARG A 194 4.28 -31.91 18.29
C ARG A 194 3.72 -32.76 17.16
N ALA A 195 4.21 -32.58 15.94
CA ALA A 195 3.81 -33.40 14.80
C ALA A 195 4.27 -34.86 14.91
N THR A 196 5.47 -35.12 15.45
CA THR A 196 5.95 -36.49 15.73
C THR A 196 5.22 -37.14 16.89
N ALA A 197 4.73 -36.36 17.85
CA ALA A 197 3.82 -36.82 18.92
C ALA A 197 2.39 -37.15 18.44
N GLY A 198 2.09 -36.96 17.14
CA GLY A 198 0.82 -37.36 16.52
C GLY A 198 -0.25 -36.27 16.49
N GLU A 199 0.10 -35.02 16.78
CA GLU A 199 -0.85 -33.91 16.71
C GLU A 199 -1.28 -33.61 15.27
N ARG A 200 -2.52 -33.12 15.11
CA ARG A 200 -3.07 -32.81 13.80
C ARG A 200 -2.34 -31.62 13.19
N GLN A 201 -1.80 -31.82 11.99
CA GLN A 201 -1.07 -30.80 11.24
C GLN A 201 -1.90 -29.54 10.93
N GLN A 202 -3.24 -29.65 10.90
CA GLN A 202 -4.13 -28.51 10.70
C GLN A 202 -4.12 -27.60 11.94
N ASP A 203 -4.19 -28.17 13.14
CA ASP A 203 -4.21 -27.43 14.40
C ASP A 203 -2.87 -26.69 14.59
N LEU A 204 -1.75 -27.33 14.22
CA LEU A 204 -0.42 -26.71 14.20
C LEU A 204 -0.29 -25.60 13.14
N ALA A 205 -0.93 -25.77 11.98
CA ALA A 205 -0.94 -24.75 10.93
C ALA A 205 -1.68 -23.48 11.41
N ASP A 206 -2.82 -23.67 12.06
CA ASP A 206 -3.65 -22.57 12.58
C ASP A 206 -2.98 -21.88 13.78
N GLU A 207 -2.37 -22.63 14.70
CA GLU A 207 -1.67 -22.10 15.87
C GLU A 207 -0.43 -21.29 15.52
N PHE A 208 0.38 -21.78 14.57
CA PHE A 208 1.62 -21.12 14.15
C PHE A 208 1.43 -20.18 12.96
N ALA A 209 0.18 -19.96 12.51
CA ALA A 209 -0.17 -19.15 11.35
C ALA A 209 0.65 -19.50 10.09
N VAL A 210 0.85 -20.79 9.84
CA VAL A 210 1.58 -21.32 8.68
C VAL A 210 0.70 -22.24 7.85
N SER A 211 1.06 -22.48 6.59
CA SER A 211 0.31 -23.41 5.76
C SER A 211 0.52 -24.86 6.20
N ARG A 212 -0.52 -25.70 6.09
CA ARG A 212 -0.42 -27.15 6.31
C ARG A 212 0.67 -27.81 5.46
N GLN A 213 0.88 -27.32 4.23
CA GLN A 213 1.96 -27.78 3.35
C GLN A 213 3.35 -27.52 3.95
N TYR A 214 3.53 -26.38 4.63
CA TYR A 214 4.77 -26.04 5.31
C TYR A 214 5.04 -26.97 6.50
N VAL A 215 4.01 -27.27 7.31
CA VAL A 215 4.12 -28.24 8.41
C VAL A 215 4.52 -29.63 7.89
N ASN A 216 3.89 -30.10 6.81
CA ASN A 216 4.21 -31.39 6.19
C ASN A 216 5.68 -31.43 5.70
N LYS A 217 6.17 -30.34 5.11
CA LYS A 217 7.57 -30.22 4.69
C LYS A 217 8.54 -30.39 5.86
N LEU A 218 8.31 -29.70 6.98
CA LEU A 218 9.17 -29.80 8.17
C LEU A 218 9.21 -31.21 8.77
N VAL A 219 8.08 -31.93 8.75
CA VAL A 219 7.98 -33.30 9.25
C VAL A 219 8.74 -34.28 8.35
N ASN A 220 8.68 -34.11 7.03
CA ASN A 220 9.42 -34.97 6.11
C ASN A 220 10.92 -34.72 6.18
N GLU A 221 11.36 -33.46 6.32
CA GLU A 221 12.77 -33.12 6.55
C GLU A 221 13.32 -33.78 7.83
N ALA A 222 12.52 -33.86 8.90
CA ALA A 222 12.92 -34.55 10.13
C ALA A 222 13.08 -36.07 9.91
N LYS A 223 12.13 -36.71 9.21
CA LYS A 223 12.18 -38.15 8.90
C LYS A 223 13.34 -38.53 7.99
N GLU A 224 13.68 -37.68 7.03
CA GLU A 224 14.82 -37.89 6.11
C GLU A 224 16.16 -37.78 6.84
N ASN A 225 16.26 -36.95 7.87
CA ASN A 225 17.46 -36.84 8.70
C ASN A 225 17.63 -37.98 9.72
N GLU A 226 16.53 -38.65 10.11
CA GLU A 226 16.55 -39.79 11.03
C GLU A 226 16.80 -41.15 10.35
N GLN A 227 16.64 -41.25 9.02
CA GLN A 227 17.00 -42.46 8.29
C GLN A 227 18.49 -42.44 7.93
N PRO A 228 19.35 -43.29 8.51
CA PRO A 228 20.71 -43.45 7.99
C PRO A 228 20.60 -43.88 6.54
N ARG A 229 21.36 -43.23 5.65
CA ARG A 229 21.50 -43.55 4.21
C ARG A 229 22.05 -44.98 4.03
N ASN A 230 21.26 -45.99 4.34
CA ASN A 230 21.53 -47.39 4.05
C ASN A 230 20.86 -47.72 2.71
N SER A 231 21.40 -47.15 1.64
CA SER A 231 21.20 -47.64 0.29
C SER A 231 22.54 -48.16 -0.21
N VAL A 232 22.83 -49.39 0.22
CA VAL A 232 23.87 -50.23 -0.38
C VAL A 232 23.43 -50.48 -1.82
N PHE A 233 24.10 -49.81 -2.76
CA PHE A 233 24.00 -50.11 -4.18
C PHE A 233 24.49 -51.54 -4.41
N HIS A 234 23.57 -52.51 -4.52
CA HIS A 234 23.88 -53.80 -5.12
C HIS A 234 24.08 -53.63 -6.63
N ARG A 235 25.35 -53.44 -7.03
CA ARG A 235 25.77 -53.64 -8.42
C ARG A 235 25.57 -55.11 -8.77
N ARG A 236 24.67 -55.41 -9.70
CA ARG A 236 24.60 -56.73 -10.33
C ARG A 236 25.88 -56.97 -11.14
N PRO A 237 26.57 -58.12 -10.98
CA PRO A 237 27.64 -58.50 -11.90
C PRO A 237 27.04 -58.93 -13.24
N ARG A 238 27.84 -58.72 -14.29
CA ARG A 238 27.52 -58.95 -15.71
C ARG A 238 27.29 -60.43 -16.03
#